data_AF-A0AAD2CFI4-F1
#
_entry.id   AF-A0AAD2CFI4-F1
#
_cell.length_a   1.000
_cell.length_b   1.000
_cell.length_c   1.000
_cell.angle_alpha   90.00
_cell.angle_beta   90.00
_cell.angle_gamma   90.00
#
_symmetry.space_group_name_H-M   'P 1'
#
loop_
_entity.id
_entity.type
_entity.pdbx_description
1 polymer ?
#
loop_
_entity_poly.entity_id
_entity_poly.type
_entity_poly.pdbx_seq_one_letter_code
_entity_poly.pdbx_strand_id
1 'polypeptide(L)'
;MAAVICDLIGDICRPICSGVAFGCREVSKSPFLPYLALTFALNTPGVVYALKSLESSCGDLKSWLLPNAIFCLLHMIAAYYVVSKIREPSSLPTTVNENSPLQNATTGFSLMPNGDIQGEENSFQRIKHILLYDKNMAVYILVFVIWLVWLPLGLKRRLENSSCDDITHYVDVSIACGYTFFSLVGVAFTCSLCCLKTA
;
A
#
# COMPACT_ATOMS: atom_id res chain seq x y z
N MET A 1 17.22 19.69 5.91
CA MET A 1 17.51 18.46 5.13
C MET A 1 16.26 17.63 4.86
N ALA A 2 15.44 17.32 5.85
CA ALA A 2 14.16 16.61 5.65
C ALA A 2 13.21 17.29 4.65
N ALA A 3 13.01 18.61 4.76
CA ALA A 3 12.15 19.38 3.83
C ALA A 3 12.63 19.30 2.37
N VAL A 4 13.95 19.37 2.13
CA VAL A 4 14.54 19.27 0.78
C VAL A 4 14.31 17.88 0.16
N ILE A 5 14.34 16.82 0.98
CA ILE A 5 14.06 15.46 0.53
C ILE A 5 12.56 15.30 0.21
N CYS A 6 11.67 15.87 1.03
CA CYS A 6 10.23 15.87 0.74
C CYS A 6 9.89 16.63 -0.55
N ASP A 7 10.49 17.80 -0.79
CA ASP A 7 10.28 18.57 -2.02
C ASP A 7 10.82 17.81 -3.24
N LEU A 8 12.02 17.23 -3.13
CA LEU A 8 12.61 16.42 -4.20
C LEU A 8 11.74 15.20 -4.56
N ILE A 9 11.19 14.52 -3.57
CA ILE A 9 10.29 13.37 -3.77
C ILE A 9 8.95 13.84 -4.33
N GLY A 10 8.42 14.98 -3.86
CA GLY A 10 7.21 15.59 -4.38
C GLY A 10 7.33 15.92 -5.87
N ASP A 11 8.46 16.49 -6.28
CA ASP A 11 8.75 16.82 -7.67
C ASP A 11 8.98 15.59 -8.55
N ILE A 12 9.53 14.49 -8.00
CA ILE A 12 9.64 13.19 -8.71
C ILE A 12 8.25 12.54 -8.86
N CYS A 13 7.38 12.66 -7.86
CA CYS A 13 6.05 12.05 -7.87
C CYS A 13 5.04 12.79 -8.77
N ARG A 14 5.17 14.12 -8.91
CA ARG A 14 4.29 14.96 -9.77
C ARG A 14 4.11 14.44 -11.21
N PRO A 15 5.17 14.14 -11.98
CA PRO A 15 5.03 13.66 -13.34
C PRO A 15 4.42 12.25 -13.42
N ILE A 16 4.71 11.38 -12.44
CA ILE A 16 4.11 10.03 -12.35
C ILE A 16 2.60 10.12 -12.15
N CYS A 17 2.13 11.03 -11.31
CA CYS A 17 0.69 11.27 -11.11
C CYS A 17 0.01 11.85 -12.36
N SER A 18 0.74 12.59 -13.21
CA SER A 18 0.20 13.14 -14.46
C SER A 18 0.18 12.14 -15.63
N GLY A 19 1.07 11.14 -15.62
CA GLY A 19 1.31 10.25 -16.76
C GLY A 19 0.49 8.95 -16.79
N VAL A 20 -0.06 8.49 -15.66
CA VAL A 20 -0.81 7.22 -15.59
C VAL A 20 -2.30 7.45 -15.92
N ALA A 21 -2.58 7.74 -17.19
CA ALA A 21 -3.92 7.93 -17.74
C ALA A 21 -4.49 6.66 -18.42
N PHE A 22 -4.13 5.46 -17.95
CA PHE A 22 -4.65 4.20 -18.51
C PHE A 22 -5.83 3.67 -17.69
N GLY A 23 -7.06 3.92 -18.16
CA GLY A 23 -8.18 2.98 -18.04
C GLY A 23 -9.03 2.90 -16.77
N CYS A 24 -8.89 3.77 -15.75
CA CYS A 24 -9.71 3.67 -14.52
C CYS A 24 -10.30 4.99 -14.05
N ARG A 25 -11.25 5.57 -14.81
CA ARG A 25 -11.80 6.93 -14.61
C ARG A 25 -12.48 7.19 -13.25
N GLU A 26 -12.88 6.15 -12.52
CA GLU A 26 -13.45 6.29 -11.16
C GLU A 26 -12.46 5.93 -10.04
N VAL A 27 -11.64 4.90 -10.22
CA VAL A 27 -10.61 4.54 -9.22
C VAL A 27 -9.47 5.57 -9.23
N SER A 28 -9.19 6.23 -10.37
CA SER A 28 -8.15 7.26 -10.55
C SER A 28 -8.43 8.55 -9.79
N LYS A 29 -9.65 8.75 -9.28
CA LYS A 29 -9.98 9.92 -8.46
C LYS A 29 -9.57 9.75 -6.99
N SER A 30 -9.15 8.56 -6.59
CA SER A 30 -8.74 8.27 -5.23
C SER A 30 -7.28 8.68 -5.00
N PRO A 31 -6.98 9.49 -3.97
CA PRO A 31 -5.59 9.86 -3.65
C PRO A 31 -4.71 8.64 -3.34
N PHE A 32 -5.31 7.50 -3.02
CA PHE A 32 -4.62 6.23 -2.74
C PHE A 32 -4.41 5.30 -3.96
N LEU A 33 -4.83 5.68 -5.18
CA LEU A 33 -4.60 4.84 -6.36
C LEU A 33 -3.11 4.56 -6.63
N PRO A 34 -2.18 5.54 -6.52
CA PRO A 34 -0.75 5.26 -6.72
C PRO A 34 -0.22 4.18 -5.77
N TYR A 35 -0.64 4.19 -4.51
CA TYR A 35 -0.27 3.17 -3.52
C TYR A 35 -0.77 1.78 -3.90
N LEU A 36 -2.04 1.65 -4.33
CA LEU A 36 -2.59 0.38 -4.81
C LEU A 36 -1.87 -0.10 -6.06
N ALA A 37 -1.74 0.76 -7.07
CA ALA A 37 -1.10 0.41 -8.33
C ALA A 37 0.33 -0.09 -8.11
N LEU A 38 1.10 0.62 -7.28
CA LEU A 38 2.47 0.24 -6.93
C LEU A 38 2.51 -1.09 -6.18
N THR A 39 1.64 -1.28 -5.18
CA THR A 39 1.59 -2.52 -4.40
C THR A 39 1.29 -3.71 -5.30
N PHE A 40 0.29 -3.60 -6.16
CA PHE A 40 -0.05 -4.66 -7.11
C PHE A 40 1.06 -4.88 -8.13
N ALA A 41 1.62 -3.82 -8.72
CA ALA A 41 2.68 -3.93 -9.72
C ALA A 41 3.94 -4.63 -9.17
N LEU A 42 4.35 -4.32 -7.94
CA LEU A 42 5.56 -4.91 -7.34
C LEU A 42 5.33 -6.29 -6.73
N ASN A 43 4.11 -6.64 -6.31
CA ASN A 43 3.81 -7.95 -5.72
C ASN A 43 3.32 -8.99 -6.75
N THR A 44 2.75 -8.56 -7.88
CA THR A 44 2.27 -9.47 -8.93
C THR A 44 3.37 -10.38 -9.49
N PRO A 45 4.60 -9.90 -9.79
CA PRO A 45 5.68 -10.78 -10.26
C PRO A 45 5.96 -11.94 -9.33
N GLY A 46 6.00 -11.72 -8.01
CA GLY A 46 6.22 -12.79 -7.02
C GLY A 46 5.16 -13.89 -7.09
N VAL A 47 3.89 -13.53 -7.32
CA VAL A 47 2.78 -14.49 -7.49
C VAL A 47 2.91 -15.24 -8.81
N VAL A 48 3.08 -14.51 -9.92
CA VAL A 48 3.18 -15.10 -11.27
C VAL A 48 4.36 -16.06 -11.36
N TYR A 49 5.50 -15.68 -10.81
CA TYR A 49 6.69 -16.51 -10.84
C TYR A 49 6.62 -17.72 -9.90
N ALA A 50 5.95 -17.61 -8.74
CA ALA A 50 5.69 -18.77 -7.92
C ALA A 50 4.81 -19.79 -8.64
N LEU A 51 3.77 -19.35 -9.36
CA LEU A 51 2.94 -20.23 -10.18
C LEU A 51 3.74 -20.91 -11.30
N LYS A 52 4.57 -20.14 -12.03
CA LYS A 52 5.46 -20.70 -13.06
C LYS A 52 6.48 -21.69 -12.48
N SER A 53 6.95 -21.46 -11.25
CA SER A 53 7.90 -22.38 -10.60
C SER A 53 7.31 -23.76 -10.28
N LEU A 54 5.99 -23.93 -10.32
CA LEU A 54 5.36 -25.23 -10.07
C LEU A 54 5.72 -26.28 -11.12
N GLU A 55 6.05 -25.85 -12.34
CA GLU A 55 6.47 -26.71 -13.46
C GLU A 55 7.93 -27.16 -13.36
N SER A 56 8.71 -26.56 -12.45
CA SER A 56 10.14 -26.82 -12.32
C SER A 56 10.47 -27.95 -11.35
N SER A 57 11.61 -28.63 -11.57
CA SER A 57 12.10 -29.73 -10.74
C SER A 57 12.90 -29.29 -9.51
N CYS A 58 13.30 -28.02 -9.40
CA CYS A 58 14.11 -27.55 -8.26
C CYS A 58 13.23 -27.22 -7.05
N GLY A 59 13.09 -28.21 -6.16
CA GLY A 59 12.26 -28.12 -4.95
C GLY A 59 12.67 -27.00 -3.99
N ASP A 60 13.97 -26.73 -3.82
CA ASP A 60 14.46 -25.80 -2.79
C ASP A 60 14.07 -24.35 -3.07
N LEU A 61 14.26 -23.87 -4.30
CA LEU A 61 13.86 -22.52 -4.71
C LEU A 61 12.33 -22.39 -4.79
N LYS A 62 11.65 -23.42 -5.32
CA LYS A 62 10.18 -23.50 -5.34
C LYS A 62 9.58 -23.39 -3.93
N SER A 63 10.17 -24.07 -2.94
CA SER A 63 9.72 -24.02 -1.55
C SER A 63 9.86 -22.63 -0.91
N TRP A 64 10.71 -21.76 -1.47
CA TRP A 64 10.84 -20.37 -1.04
C TRP A 64 9.84 -19.44 -1.75
N LEU A 65 9.66 -19.63 -3.08
CA LEU A 65 8.77 -18.82 -3.90
C LEU A 65 7.30 -18.95 -3.48
N LEU A 66 6.86 -20.16 -3.10
CA LEU A 66 5.45 -20.39 -2.78
C LEU A 66 4.98 -19.61 -1.52
N PRO A 67 5.68 -19.65 -0.37
CA PRO A 67 5.36 -18.76 0.75
C PRO A 67 5.51 -17.27 0.39
N ASN A 68 6.51 -16.90 -0.43
CA ASN A 68 6.67 -15.51 -0.88
C ASN A 68 5.44 -15.01 -1.65
N ALA A 69 4.85 -15.84 -2.52
CA ALA A 69 3.61 -15.49 -3.20
C ALA A 69 2.43 -15.27 -2.24
N ILE A 70 2.35 -16.05 -1.16
CA ILE A 70 1.33 -15.83 -0.11
C ILE A 70 1.52 -14.46 0.54
N PHE A 71 2.76 -14.10 0.90
CA PHE A 71 3.05 -12.76 1.43
C PHE A 71 2.68 -11.65 0.43
N CYS A 72 3.02 -11.81 -0.85
CA CYS A 72 2.64 -10.87 -1.91
C CYS A 72 1.11 -10.69 -2.01
N LEU A 73 0.33 -11.77 -1.93
CA LEU A 73 -1.13 -11.71 -1.88
C LEU A 73 -1.63 -10.98 -0.64
N LEU A 74 -1.05 -11.26 0.53
CA LEU A 74 -1.39 -10.57 1.77
C LEU A 74 -1.11 -9.07 1.71
N HIS A 75 0.00 -8.64 1.06
CA HIS A 75 0.28 -7.22 0.82
C HIS A 75 -0.77 -6.57 -0.07
N MET A 76 -1.17 -7.23 -1.16
CA MET A 76 -2.21 -6.71 -2.06
C MET A 76 -3.58 -6.61 -1.36
N ILE A 77 -3.96 -7.63 -0.58
CA ILE A 77 -5.19 -7.63 0.23
C ILE A 77 -5.15 -6.53 1.29
N ALA A 78 -4.04 -6.36 2.00
CA ALA A 78 -3.88 -5.33 3.01
C ALA A 78 -3.94 -3.92 2.40
N ALA A 79 -3.31 -3.71 1.24
CA ALA A 79 -3.41 -2.43 0.55
C ALA A 79 -4.85 -2.11 0.13
N TYR A 80 -5.57 -3.10 -0.41
CA TYR A 80 -7.00 -2.97 -0.72
C TYR A 80 -7.83 -2.65 0.52
N TYR A 81 -7.56 -3.35 1.63
CA TYR A 81 -8.22 -3.14 2.92
C TYR A 81 -8.04 -1.70 3.44
N VAL A 82 -6.79 -1.20 3.47
CA VAL A 82 -6.48 0.17 3.90
C VAL A 82 -7.22 1.20 3.06
N VAL A 83 -7.19 1.07 1.73
CA VAL A 83 -7.88 2.03 0.86
C VAL A 83 -9.39 1.96 1.03
N SER A 84 -9.95 0.76 1.20
CA SER A 84 -11.38 0.59 1.47
C SER A 84 -11.78 1.26 2.79
N LYS A 85 -10.99 1.07 3.84
CA LYS A 85 -11.24 1.67 5.16
C LYS A 85 -11.15 3.19 5.17
N ILE A 86 -10.21 3.77 4.41
CA ILE A 86 -10.10 5.23 4.33
C ILE A 86 -11.31 5.83 3.58
N ARG A 87 -11.85 5.12 2.59
CA ARG A 87 -13.03 5.55 1.80
C ARG A 87 -14.34 5.45 2.56
N GLU A 88 -14.43 4.61 3.59
CA GLU A 88 -15.66 4.53 4.39
C GLU A 88 -15.95 5.92 5.01
N PRO A 89 -17.13 6.52 4.72
CA PRO A 89 -17.52 7.76 5.36
C PRO A 89 -17.59 7.52 6.86
N SER A 90 -17.01 8.42 7.67
CA SER A 90 -17.15 8.35 9.13
C SER A 90 -18.63 8.44 9.46
N SER A 91 -19.31 7.31 9.66
CA SER A 91 -20.61 7.26 10.29
C SER A 91 -20.39 7.53 11.77
N LEU A 92 -20.04 8.78 12.10
CA LEU A 92 -20.18 9.24 13.47
C LEU A 92 -21.66 9.09 13.82
N PRO A 93 -22.00 8.52 14.98
CA PRO A 93 -23.37 8.53 15.44
C PRO A 93 -23.73 10.00 15.66
N THR A 94 -24.41 10.60 14.68
CA THR A 94 -25.14 11.85 14.89
C THR A 94 -26.12 11.54 16.01
N THR A 95 -25.79 11.98 17.21
CA THR A 95 -26.77 12.15 18.27
C THR A 95 -27.76 13.19 17.74
N VAL A 96 -28.79 12.70 17.07
CA VAL A 96 -29.95 13.47 16.66
C VAL A 96 -30.59 13.95 17.96
N ASN A 97 -30.23 15.16 18.38
CA ASN A 97 -31.07 15.92 19.29
C ASN A 97 -32.34 16.26 18.50
N GLU A 98 -33.29 15.34 18.57
CA GLU A 98 -34.62 15.37 18.02
C GLU A 98 -35.43 16.47 18.70
N ASN A 99 -35.15 17.74 18.39
CA ASN A 99 -35.94 18.89 18.88
C ASN A 99 -35.96 20.10 17.92
N SER A 100 -35.52 19.96 16.66
CA SER A 100 -35.63 21.07 15.69
C SER A 100 -36.72 20.81 14.63
N PRO A 101 -37.70 21.71 14.49
CA PRO A 101 -38.80 21.55 13.55
C PRO A 101 -38.34 21.79 12.11
N LEU A 102 -38.52 20.76 11.27
CA LEU A 102 -38.89 20.78 9.86
C LEU A 102 -38.33 21.95 9.02
N GLN A 103 -37.16 21.75 8.39
CA GLN A 103 -36.79 22.47 7.17
C GLN A 103 -36.56 21.48 6.02
N ASN A 104 -37.12 21.87 4.87
CA ASN A 104 -37.44 21.06 3.71
C ASN A 104 -36.29 20.22 3.14
N ALA A 105 -36.62 18.97 2.84
CA ALA A 105 -35.84 18.08 2.00
C ALA A 105 -35.65 18.68 0.60
N THR A 106 -34.41 18.97 0.24
CA THR A 106 -33.96 19.01 -1.16
C THR A 106 -32.78 18.05 -1.27
N THR A 107 -33.04 16.89 -1.86
CA THR A 107 -32.06 15.85 -2.19
C THR A 107 -31.12 16.35 -3.28
N GLY A 108 -30.04 17.00 -2.87
CA GLY A 108 -28.88 17.28 -3.70
C GLY A 108 -27.65 16.64 -3.05
N PHE A 109 -27.15 15.55 -3.65
CA PHE A 109 -25.87 14.94 -3.30
C PHE A 109 -24.74 15.95 -3.57
N SER A 110 -24.43 16.78 -2.58
CA SER A 110 -23.37 17.78 -2.64
C SER A 110 -22.05 17.15 -2.21
N LEU A 111 -21.34 16.56 -3.18
CA LEU A 111 -19.91 16.27 -3.08
C LEU A 111 -19.14 17.58 -3.30
N MET A 112 -19.18 18.48 -2.32
CA MET A 112 -18.04 19.31 -1.89
C MET A 112 -18.52 20.34 -0.86
N PRO A 113 -18.01 20.30 0.38
CA PRO A 113 -18.15 21.43 1.27
C PRO A 113 -17.26 22.56 0.74
N ASN A 114 -17.89 23.54 0.08
CA ASN A 114 -17.31 24.86 -0.08
C ASN A 114 -17.37 25.55 1.29
N GLY A 115 -16.25 25.49 2.00
CA GLY A 115 -16.00 26.26 3.21
C GLY A 115 -14.52 26.11 3.52
N ASP A 116 -13.82 27.24 3.56
CA ASP A 116 -12.44 27.40 4.02
C ASP A 116 -12.30 27.01 5.50
N ILE A 117 -12.55 25.74 5.81
CA ILE A 117 -12.35 25.14 7.11
C ILE A 117 -11.01 24.41 7.02
N GLN A 118 -10.14 24.65 8.01
CA GLN A 118 -8.89 23.94 8.29
C GLN A 118 -9.07 22.40 8.30
N GLY A 119 -9.24 21.81 7.12
CA GLY A 119 -9.64 20.41 6.93
C GLY A 119 -8.48 19.43 6.81
N GLU A 120 -7.24 19.91 6.89
CA GLU A 120 -6.05 19.09 6.64
C GLU A 120 -5.66 18.24 7.86
N GLU A 121 -5.82 18.78 9.08
CA GLU A 121 -5.37 18.15 10.33
C GLU A 121 -6.11 16.84 10.69
N ASN A 122 -7.34 16.66 10.18
CA ASN A 122 -8.19 15.52 10.55
C ASN A 122 -7.85 14.22 9.81
N SER A 123 -7.25 14.30 8.61
CA SER A 123 -6.98 13.13 7.78
C SER A 123 -5.88 12.24 8.36
N PHE A 124 -4.84 12.86 8.91
CA PHE A 124 -3.69 12.16 9.49
C PHE A 124 -4.03 11.50 10.83
N GLN A 125 -4.78 12.19 11.69
CA GLN A 125 -5.25 11.60 12.95
C GLN A 125 -6.07 10.33 12.69
N ARG A 126 -6.89 10.33 11.64
CA ARG A 126 -7.66 9.16 11.21
C ARG A 126 -6.75 8.00 10.78
N ILE A 127 -5.72 8.25 9.99
CA ILE A 127 -4.75 7.21 9.56
C ILE A 127 -3.98 6.65 10.76
N LYS A 128 -3.51 7.52 11.66
CA LYS A 128 -2.80 7.11 12.89
C LYS A 128 -3.70 6.24 13.77
N HIS A 129 -4.97 6.61 13.91
CA HIS A 129 -5.95 5.82 14.65
C HIS A 129 -6.14 4.44 14.02
N ILE A 130 -6.31 4.36 12.70
CA ILE A 130 -6.43 3.07 11.99
C ILE A 130 -5.17 2.22 12.18
N LEU A 131 -3.98 2.79 12.02
CA LEU A 131 -2.72 2.02 12.12
C LEU A 131 -2.47 1.46 13.52
N LEU A 132 -2.84 2.19 14.57
CA LEU A 132 -2.55 1.80 15.96
C LEU A 132 -3.68 1.01 16.62
N TYR A 133 -4.93 1.28 16.27
CA TYR A 133 -6.10 0.68 16.94
C TYR A 133 -6.78 -0.41 16.12
N ASP A 134 -6.53 -0.52 14.81
CA ASP A 134 -7.11 -1.58 14.00
C ASP A 134 -6.35 -2.90 14.19
N LYS A 135 -7.06 -3.90 14.74
CA LYS A 135 -6.53 -5.25 14.97
C LYS A 135 -6.01 -5.89 13.67
N ASN A 136 -6.65 -5.65 12.54
CA ASN A 136 -6.23 -6.24 11.26
C ASN A 136 -4.92 -5.61 10.78
N MET A 137 -4.73 -4.30 11.00
CA MET A 137 -3.47 -3.63 10.68
C MET A 137 -2.32 -4.12 11.56
N ALA A 138 -2.57 -4.35 12.85
CA ALA A 138 -1.57 -4.94 13.74
C ALA A 138 -1.11 -6.33 13.26
N VAL A 139 -2.06 -7.19 12.86
CA VAL A 139 -1.75 -8.51 12.27
C VAL A 139 -0.94 -8.35 10.98
N TYR A 140 -1.31 -7.41 10.12
CA TYR A 140 -0.58 -7.15 8.88
C TYR A 140 0.87 -6.69 9.13
N ILE A 141 1.11 -5.83 10.13
CA ILE A 141 2.46 -5.39 10.48
C ILE A 141 3.33 -6.59 10.89
N LEU A 142 2.78 -7.56 11.64
CA LEU A 142 3.50 -8.79 11.98
C LEU A 142 3.84 -9.61 10.72
N VAL A 143 2.89 -9.77 9.81
CA VAL A 143 3.11 -10.43 8.51
C VAL A 143 4.22 -9.72 7.72
N PHE A 144 4.20 -8.39 7.69
CA PHE A 144 5.20 -7.58 7.01
C PHE A 144 6.60 -7.79 7.59
N VAL A 145 6.75 -7.82 8.92
CA VAL A 145 8.04 -8.09 9.58
C VAL A 145 8.54 -9.50 9.27
N ILE A 146 7.67 -10.51 9.32
CA ILE A 146 8.04 -11.89 8.95
C ILE A 146 8.50 -11.94 7.49
N TRP A 147 7.79 -11.27 6.58
CA TRP A 147 8.17 -11.18 5.18
C TRP A 147 9.52 -10.49 4.96
N LEU A 148 9.85 -9.45 5.72
CA LEU A 148 11.18 -8.81 5.66
C LEU A 148 12.31 -9.75 6.05
N VAL A 149 12.09 -10.65 7.01
CA VAL A 149 13.04 -11.71 7.36
C VAL A 149 13.07 -12.81 6.29
N TRP A 150 11.94 -13.05 5.59
CA TRP A 150 11.83 -14.04 4.52
C TRP A 150 12.65 -13.69 3.27
N LEU A 151 12.73 -12.40 2.91
CA LEU A 151 13.49 -11.92 1.75
C LEU A 151 14.99 -12.33 1.74
N PRO A 152 15.78 -12.06 2.79
CA PRO A 152 17.20 -12.44 2.81
C PRO A 152 17.40 -13.96 2.87
N LEU A 153 16.43 -14.74 3.39
CA LEU A 153 16.48 -16.21 3.30
C LEU A 153 16.41 -16.68 1.83
N GLY A 154 15.71 -15.94 0.97
CA GLY A 154 15.67 -16.20 -0.47
C GLY A 154 17.03 -15.97 -1.12
N LEU A 155 17.70 -14.87 -0.77
CA LEU A 155 19.05 -14.58 -1.25
C LEU A 155 20.05 -15.66 -0.82
N LYS A 156 19.96 -16.14 0.43
CA LYS A 156 20.79 -17.25 0.91
C LYS A 156 20.55 -18.52 0.07
N ARG A 157 19.29 -18.93 -0.11
CA ARG A 157 18.95 -20.12 -0.90
C ARG A 157 19.39 -20.01 -2.36
N ARG A 158 19.32 -18.81 -2.93
CA ARG A 158 19.79 -18.50 -4.29
C ARG A 158 21.30 -18.72 -4.43
N LEU A 159 22.09 -18.35 -3.42
CA LEU A 159 23.54 -18.58 -3.43
C LEU A 159 23.91 -20.06 -3.27
N GLU A 160 23.09 -20.85 -2.58
CA GLU A 160 23.31 -22.29 -2.36
C GLU A 160 22.90 -23.16 -3.57
N ASN A 161 22.03 -22.67 -4.45
CA ASN A 161 21.40 -23.45 -5.53
C ASN A 161 21.76 -22.94 -6.94
N SER A 162 23.05 -22.92 -7.27
CA SER A 162 23.55 -22.38 -8.55
C SER A 162 23.25 -23.25 -9.78
N SER A 163 22.67 -24.44 -9.62
CA SER A 163 22.37 -25.37 -10.73
C SER A 163 20.98 -25.19 -11.34
N CYS A 164 20.16 -24.28 -10.80
CA CYS A 164 18.76 -24.08 -11.18
C CYS A 164 18.55 -22.74 -11.91
N ASP A 165 19.22 -22.57 -13.06
CA ASP A 165 19.29 -21.29 -13.77
C ASP A 165 17.90 -20.71 -14.13
N ASP A 166 16.97 -21.53 -14.62
CA ASP A 166 15.64 -21.06 -15.08
C ASP A 166 14.81 -20.40 -13.96
N ILE A 167 14.90 -20.93 -12.73
CA ILE A 167 14.14 -20.40 -11.57
C ILE A 167 14.94 -19.31 -10.85
N THR A 168 16.26 -19.31 -10.97
CA THR A 168 17.10 -18.31 -10.32
C THR A 168 16.69 -16.90 -10.73
N HIS A 169 16.36 -16.70 -12.01
CA HIS A 169 15.81 -15.44 -12.50
C HIS A 169 14.49 -15.04 -11.81
N TYR A 170 13.59 -15.99 -11.55
CA TYR A 170 12.33 -15.75 -10.85
C TYR A 170 12.53 -15.30 -9.41
N VAL A 171 13.49 -15.91 -8.71
CA VAL A 171 13.86 -15.54 -7.34
C VAL A 171 14.50 -14.16 -7.31
N ASP A 172 15.45 -13.88 -8.22
CA ASP A 172 16.15 -12.60 -8.30
C ASP A 172 15.17 -11.44 -8.57
N VAL A 173 14.24 -11.60 -9.53
CA VAL A 173 13.22 -10.56 -9.79
C VAL A 173 12.27 -10.40 -8.61
N SER A 174 11.83 -11.50 -7.97
CA SER A 174 10.94 -11.43 -6.81
C SER A 174 11.59 -10.71 -5.63
N ILE A 175 12.87 -10.97 -5.37
CA ILE A 175 13.67 -10.29 -4.34
C ILE A 175 13.84 -8.81 -4.68
N ALA A 176 14.19 -8.48 -5.92
CA ALA A 176 14.36 -7.11 -6.37
C ALA A 176 13.06 -6.29 -6.23
N CYS A 177 11.93 -6.86 -6.65
CA CYS A 177 10.60 -6.25 -6.48
C CYS A 177 10.24 -6.07 -5.01
N GLY A 178 10.53 -7.07 -4.16
CA GLY A 178 10.30 -7.00 -2.71
C GLY A 178 11.09 -5.88 -2.04
N TYR A 179 12.40 -5.80 -2.28
CA TYR A 179 13.21 -4.70 -1.73
C TYR A 179 12.78 -3.33 -2.28
N THR A 180 12.44 -3.24 -3.56
CA THR A 180 11.92 -2.01 -4.16
C THR A 180 10.63 -1.57 -3.46
N PHE A 181 9.70 -2.51 -3.21
CA PHE A 181 8.47 -2.22 -2.48
C PHE A 181 8.75 -1.75 -1.06
N PHE A 182 9.62 -2.45 -0.32
CA PHE A 182 10.03 -2.05 1.03
C PHE A 182 10.65 -0.64 1.06
N SER A 183 11.57 -0.34 0.15
CA SER A 183 12.19 0.98 0.05
C SER A 183 11.17 2.07 -0.23
N LEU A 184 10.23 1.86 -1.16
CA LEU A 184 9.20 2.84 -1.47
C LEU A 184 8.23 3.07 -0.30
N VAL A 185 7.84 2.02 0.42
CA VAL A 185 7.04 2.13 1.65
C VAL A 185 7.82 2.90 2.73
N GLY A 186 9.11 2.61 2.91
CA GLY A 186 9.97 3.32 3.86
C GLY A 186 10.14 4.81 3.52
N VAL A 187 10.33 5.13 2.24
CA VAL A 187 10.39 6.51 1.75
C VAL A 187 9.05 7.24 1.97
N ALA A 188 7.93 6.61 1.63
CA ALA A 188 6.61 7.19 1.87
C ALA A 188 6.34 7.44 3.36
N PHE A 189 6.73 6.50 4.23
CA PHE A 189 6.59 6.64 5.68
C PHE A 189 7.46 7.76 6.25
N THR A 190 8.73 7.83 5.84
CA THR A 190 9.65 8.89 6.27
C THR A 190 9.21 10.27 5.78
N CYS A 191 8.72 10.40 4.54
CA CYS A 191 8.13 11.65 4.04
C CYS A 191 6.93 12.07 4.90
N SER A 192 6.02 11.13 5.21
CA SER A 192 4.86 11.40 6.07
C SER A 192 5.26 11.88 7.47
N LEU A 193 6.31 11.29 8.07
CA LEU A 193 6.84 11.73 9.37
C LEU A 193 7.52 13.11 9.29
N CYS A 194 8.19 13.41 8.18
CA CYS A 194 8.82 14.72 7.99
C CYS A 194 7.78 15.83 7.88
N CYS A 195 6.68 15.60 7.15
CA CYS A 195 5.56 16.54 7.07
C CYS A 195 4.91 16.78 8.45
N LEU A 196 4.86 15.75 9.31
CA LEU A 196 4.32 15.87 10.66
C LEU A 196 5.15 16.78 11.59
N LYS A 197 6.47 16.87 11.36
CA LYS A 197 7.36 17.67 12.22
C LYS A 197 7.30 19.17 11.92
N THR A 198 6.87 19.53 10.72
CA THR A 198 6.82 20.92 10.24
C THR A 198 5.46 21.60 10.42
N ALA A 199 4.42 20.83 10.75
CA ALA A 199 3.13 21.34 11.19
C ALA A 199 3.15 21.59 12.70
#